data_AF-A0A6V7K3C1-F1
#
_entry.id   AF-A0A6V7K3C1-F1
#
_cell.length_a   1.000
_cell.length_b   1.000
_cell.length_c   1.000
_cell.angle_alpha   90.00
_cell.angle_beta   90.00
_cell.angle_gamma   90.00
#
_symmetry.space_group_name_H-M   'P 1'
#
loop_
_entity.id
_entity.type
_entity.pdbx_description
1 polymer ?
#
loop_
_entity_poly.entity_id
_entity_poly.type
_entity_poly.pdbx_seq_one_letter_code
_entity_poly.pdbx_strand_id
1 'polypeptide(L)'
;LLMNLILSNQINSDLISNTSIPLYFLICCYQEQYQELVQNFLAAQPDQEVAQRLASAFNDLTANIQLNTERTQKLRFRDNFDKFIVNVQGFLLVK
;
A
#
# COMPACT_ATOMS: atom_id res chain seq x y z
N LEU A 1 3.48 5.30 -9.86
CA LEU A 1 2.99 4.34 -10.88
C LEU A 1 2.58 3.01 -10.26
N LEU A 2 3.50 2.23 -9.66
CA LEU A 2 3.19 0.90 -9.13
C LEU A 2 2.05 0.90 -8.10
N MET A 3 2.07 1.82 -7.12
CA MET A 3 0.99 1.96 -6.15
C MET A 3 -0.37 2.23 -6.82
N ASN A 4 -0.41 3.08 -7.84
CA ASN A 4 -1.65 3.36 -8.57
C ASN A 4 -2.16 2.11 -9.29
N LEU A 5 -1.28 1.31 -9.91
CA LEU A 5 -1.66 0.03 -10.54
C LEU A 5 -2.22 -0.98 -9.54
N ILE A 6 -1.64 -1.03 -8.34
CA ILE A 6 -2.12 -1.86 -7.21
C ILE A 6 -3.52 -1.41 -6.78
N LEU A 7 -3.71 -0.12 -6.54
CA LEU A 7 -4.98 0.44 -6.04
C LEU A 7 -6.10 0.43 -7.09
N SER A 8 -5.76 0.55 -8.37
CA SER A 8 -6.72 0.48 -9.49
C SER A 8 -7.06 -0.95 -9.92
N ASN A 9 -6.54 -1.96 -9.23
CA ASN A 9 -6.75 -3.37 -9.52
C ASN A 9 -6.39 -3.76 -10.97
N GLN A 10 -5.40 -3.07 -11.56
CA GLN A 10 -4.94 -3.30 -12.93
C GLN A 10 -3.85 -4.39 -13.01
N ILE A 11 -3.41 -4.90 -11.87
CA ILE A 11 -2.42 -5.98 -11.78
C ILE A 11 -3.19 -7.30 -11.65
N ASN A 12 -2.78 -8.28 -12.44
CA ASN A 12 -3.32 -9.64 -12.33
C ASN A 12 -3.21 -10.14 -10.88
N SER A 13 -4.28 -10.70 -10.34
CA SER A 13 -4.36 -11.19 -8.96
C SER A 13 -3.25 -12.20 -8.62
N ASP A 14 -2.80 -12.99 -9.58
CA ASP A 14 -1.73 -13.97 -9.40
C ASP A 14 -0.34 -13.31 -9.29
N LEU A 15 -0.22 -12.07 -9.77
CA LEU A 15 1.02 -11.29 -9.78
C LEU A 15 1.05 -10.20 -8.70
N ILE A 16 -0.06 -9.89 -8.04
CA ILE A 16 -0.14 -8.78 -7.08
C ILE A 16 0.86 -8.95 -5.93
N SER A 17 0.96 -10.14 -5.34
CA SER A 17 1.90 -10.42 -4.24
C SER A 17 3.36 -10.29 -4.68
N ASN A 18 3.67 -10.47 -5.97
CA ASN A 18 5.02 -10.29 -6.51
C ASN A 18 5.42 -8.81 -6.57
N THR A 19 4.45 -7.89 -6.48
CA THR A 19 4.71 -6.44 -6.46
C THR A 19 5.12 -5.91 -5.09
N SER A 20 4.99 -6.72 -4.02
CA SER A 20 5.37 -6.34 -2.65
C SER A 20 6.82 -5.87 -2.54
N ILE A 21 7.77 -6.66 -3.06
CA ILE A 21 9.20 -6.36 -2.98
C ILE A 21 9.58 -5.10 -3.79
N PRO A 22 9.19 -4.97 -5.08
CA PRO A 22 9.40 -3.74 -5.83
C PRO A 22 8.80 -2.51 -5.13
N LEU A 23 7.57 -2.61 -4.60
CA LEU A 23 6.93 -1.50 -3.89
C LEU A 23 7.72 -1.12 -2.64
N TYR A 24 8.17 -2.10 -1.85
CA TYR A 24 8.98 -1.87 -0.66
C TYR A 24 10.25 -1.08 -0.96
N PHE A 25 10.98 -1.46 -2.01
CA PHE A 25 12.19 -0.75 -2.40
C PHE A 25 11.88 0.67 -2.87
N LEU A 26 10.81 0.87 -3.62
CA LEU A 26 10.37 2.22 -4.01
C LEU A 26 10.05 3.08 -2.78
N ILE A 27 9.36 2.53 -1.77
CA ILE A 27 9.06 3.25 -0.53
C ILE A 27 10.36 3.61 0.20
N CYS A 28 11.31 2.68 0.32
CA CYS A 28 12.60 2.94 0.97
C CYS A 28 13.40 4.05 0.27
N CYS A 29 13.38 4.08 -1.07
CA CYS A 29 14.08 5.08 -1.87
C CYS A 29 13.41 6.45 -1.87
N TYR A 30 12.08 6.50 -1.74
CA TYR A 30 11.26 7.69 -1.99
C TYR A 30 10.24 7.90 -0.87
N GLN A 31 10.71 8.00 0.38
CA GLN A 31 9.84 8.03 1.56
C GLN A 31 8.93 9.26 1.59
N GLU A 32 9.48 10.45 1.29
CA GLU A 32 8.70 11.69 1.25
C GLU A 32 7.66 11.65 0.13
N GLN A 33 8.04 11.21 -1.07
CA GLN A 33 7.11 11.09 -2.20
C GLN A 33 6.01 10.05 -1.93
N TYR A 34 6.34 8.98 -1.20
CA TYR A 34 5.35 8.02 -0.74
C TYR A 34 4.34 8.67 0.22
N GLN A 35 4.81 9.44 1.21
CA GLN A 35 3.93 10.15 2.15
C GLN A 35 3.01 11.14 1.42
N GLU A 36 3.55 11.96 0.51
CA GLU A 36 2.75 12.88 -0.30
C GLU A 36 1.73 12.15 -1.17
N LEU A 37 2.13 11.03 -1.80
CA LEU A 37 1.22 10.22 -2.60
C LEU A 37 0.05 9.71 -1.76
N VAL A 38 0.32 9.17 -0.56
CA VAL A 38 -0.72 8.69 0.35
C VAL A 38 -1.64 9.84 0.77
N GLN A 39 -1.10 10.99 1.17
CA GLN A 39 -1.91 12.14 1.58
C GLN A 39 -2.81 12.64 0.43
N ASN A 40 -2.26 12.79 -0.78
CA ASN A 40 -3.02 13.20 -1.95
C ASN A 40 -4.10 12.18 -2.32
N PHE A 41 -3.79 10.88 -2.22
CA PHE A 41 -4.76 9.83 -2.49
C PHE A 41 -5.92 9.82 -1.50
N LEU A 42 -5.65 10.05 -0.21
CA LEU A 42 -6.66 10.15 0.84
C LEU A 42 -7.52 11.40 0.68
N ALA A 43 -6.91 12.55 0.37
CA ALA A 43 -7.61 13.82 0.16
C ALA A 43 -8.54 13.79 -1.07
N ALA A 44 -8.22 12.96 -2.06
CA ALA A 44 -9.05 12.77 -3.25
C ALA A 44 -10.26 11.85 -3.04
N GLN A 45 -10.39 11.19 -1.88
CA GLN A 45 -11.53 10.31 -1.62
C GLN A 45 -12.78 11.12 -1.28
N PRO A 46 -13.92 10.90 -1.97
CA PRO A 46 -15.15 11.62 -1.70
C PRO A 46 -15.85 11.15 -0.41
N ASP A 47 -15.63 9.89 -0.03
CA ASP A 47 -16.23 9.27 1.14
C ASP A 47 -15.24 9.28 2.31
N GLN A 48 -15.62 9.95 3.40
CA GLN A 48 -14.80 10.11 4.59
C GLN A 48 -14.55 8.78 5.32
N GLU A 49 -15.50 7.84 5.31
CA GLU A 49 -15.31 6.52 5.91
C GLU A 49 -14.29 5.70 5.10
N VAL A 50 -14.39 5.76 3.77
CA VAL A 50 -13.40 5.12 2.87
C VAL A 50 -12.02 5.74 3.06
N ALA A 51 -11.93 7.08 3.17
CA ALA A 51 -10.67 7.77 3.45
C ALA A 51 -10.05 7.32 4.78
N GLN A 52 -10.83 7.21 5.85
CA GLN A 52 -10.33 6.74 7.15
C GLN A 52 -9.84 5.28 7.10
N ARG A 53 -10.59 4.40 6.43
CA ARG A 53 -10.18 3.00 6.26
C ARG A 53 -8.90 2.86 5.45
N LEU A 54 -8.75 3.64 4.38
CA LEU A 54 -7.52 3.70 3.60
C LEU A 54 -6.35 4.23 4.43
N ALA A 55 -6.56 5.28 5.22
CA ALA A 55 -5.54 5.85 6.08
C ALA A 55 -5.00 4.80 7.07
N SER A 56 -5.90 4.04 7.69
CA SER A 56 -5.52 2.90 8.55
C SER A 56 -4.74 1.85 7.78
N ALA A 57 -5.21 1.45 6.59
CA ALA A 57 -4.52 0.44 5.78
C ALA A 57 -3.11 0.88 5.36
N PHE A 58 -2.92 2.14 4.97
CA PHE A 58 -1.60 2.69 4.63
C PHE A 58 -0.67 2.78 5.84
N ASN A 59 -1.20 3.11 7.01
CA ASN A 59 -0.43 3.10 8.25
C ASN A 59 0.03 1.68 8.59
N ASP A 60 -0.88 0.71 8.55
CA ASP A 60 -0.61 -0.70 8.82
C ASP A 60 0.38 -1.31 7.82
N LEU A 61 0.38 -0.85 6.57
CA LEU A 61 1.31 -1.29 5.53
C LEU A 61 2.78 -1.11 5.96
N THR A 62 3.09 0.00 6.62
CA THR A 62 4.44 0.35 7.08
C THR A 62 4.63 0.25 8.60
N ALA A 63 3.60 -0.20 9.33
CA ALA A 63 3.64 -0.28 10.79
C ALA A 63 4.70 -1.28 11.28
N ASN A 64 5.47 -0.87 12.30
CA ASN A 64 6.54 -1.67 12.92
C ASN A 64 7.66 -2.11 11.96
N ILE A 65 7.85 -1.35 10.89
CA ILE A 65 8.88 -1.56 9.88
C ILE A 65 9.84 -0.38 9.89
N GLN A 66 11.13 -0.67 9.97
CA GLN A 66 12.16 0.30 9.63
C GLN A 66 12.40 0.22 8.13
N LEU A 67 12.21 1.33 7.40
CA LEU A 67 12.34 1.40 5.95
C LEU A 67 13.81 1.32 5.52
N ASN A 68 14.37 0.11 5.56
CA ASN A 68 15.75 -0.20 5.22
C ASN A 68 15.85 -1.50 4.38
N THR A 69 17.04 -1.93 3.98
CA THR A 69 17.20 -3.08 3.07
C THR A 69 17.29 -4.45 3.77
N GLU A 70 17.11 -4.51 5.08
CA GLU A 70 17.21 -5.74 5.86
C GLU A 70 16.16 -6.77 5.46
N ARG A 71 16.56 -8.05 5.51
CA ARG A 71 15.66 -9.17 5.16
C ARG A 71 14.42 -9.21 6.06
N THR A 72 14.58 -8.95 7.35
CA THR A 72 13.49 -8.99 8.33
C THR A 72 12.41 -7.95 8.00
N GLN A 73 12.81 -6.72 7.64
CA GLN A 73 11.89 -5.65 7.29
C GLN A 73 11.12 -5.96 6.00
N LYS A 74 11.81 -6.53 5.01
CA LYS A 74 11.17 -7.00 3.76
C LYS A 74 10.11 -8.08 4.00
N LEU A 75 10.39 -9.04 4.87
CA LEU A 75 9.42 -10.10 5.19
C LEU A 75 8.19 -9.52 5.90
N ARG A 76 8.39 -8.65 6.90
CA ARG A 76 7.28 -7.95 7.58
C ARG A 76 6.45 -7.11 6.62
N PHE A 77 7.10 -6.37 5.72
CA PHE A 77 6.39 -5.59 4.72
C PHE A 77 5.54 -6.47 3.82
N ARG A 78 6.06 -7.62 3.38
CA ARG A 78 5.29 -8.56 2.57
C ARG A 78 4.04 -9.05 3.30
N ASP A 79 4.16 -9.42 4.58
CA ASP A 79 3.02 -9.86 5.39
C ASP A 79 1.98 -8.73 5.56
N ASN A 80 2.43 -7.49 5.77
CA ASN A 80 1.54 -6.33 5.84
C ASN A 80 0.88 -6.03 4.49
N PHE A 81 1.63 -6.20 3.40
CA PHE A 81 1.16 -5.97 2.03
C PHE A 81 0.05 -6.96 1.66
N ASP A 82 0.20 -8.24 1.97
CA ASP A 82 -0.84 -9.24 1.67
C ASP A 82 -2.15 -8.89 2.42
N LYS A 83 -2.07 -8.43 3.67
CA LYS A 83 -3.24 -7.93 4.42
C LYS A 83 -3.82 -6.65 3.81
N PHE A 84 -2.96 -5.73 3.37
CA PHE A 84 -3.36 -4.49 2.73
C PHE A 84 -4.19 -4.76 1.47
N ILE A 85 -3.74 -5.67 0.60
CA ILE A 85 -4.47 -6.04 -0.62
C ILE A 85 -5.86 -6.58 -0.29
N VAL A 86 -5.96 -7.53 0.63
CA VAL A 86 -7.25 -8.12 1.02
C VAL A 86 -8.21 -7.06 1.57
N ASN A 87 -7.70 -6.17 2.43
CA ASN A 87 -8.52 -5.11 3.03
C ASN A 87 -9.00 -4.11 1.98
N VAL A 88 -8.06 -3.55 1.20
CA VAL A 88 -8.32 -2.48 0.23
C VAL A 88 -9.17 -2.95 -0.95
N GLN A 89 -8.94 -4.16 -1.48
CA GLN A 89 -9.82 -4.72 -2.51
C GLN A 89 -11.23 -4.95 -1.98
N GLY A 90 -11.38 -5.36 -0.71
CA GLY A 90 -12.68 -5.65 -0.11
C GLY A 90 -13.66 -4.48 -0.08
N PHE A 91 -13.19 -3.23 -0.05
CA PHE A 91 -14.07 -2.06 -0.03
C PHE A 91 -13.85 -1.08 -1.21
N LEU A 92 -12.74 -1.15 -1.95
CA LEU A 92 -12.61 -0.41 -3.21
C LEU A 92 -13.39 -1.06 -4.37
N LEU A 93 -13.69 -2.36 -4.29
CA LEU A 93 -14.57 -3.07 -5.25
C LEU A 93 -16.05 -2.71 -5.09
N VAL A 94 -16.42 -1.97 -4.03
CA VAL A 94 -17.79 -1.48 -3.83
C VAL A 94 -17.92 -0.11 -4.51
N LYS A 95 -18.05 -0.12 -5.83
CA LYS A 95 -18.56 1.01 -6.63
C LYS A 95 -19.56 0.51 -7.64
#